data_AF-W4IBZ9-F1
#
_entry.id   AF-W4IBZ9-F1
#
_cell.length_a   1.000
_cell.length_b   1.000
_cell.length_c   1.000
_cell.angle_alpha   90.00
_cell.angle_beta   90.00
_cell.angle_gamma   90.00
#
_symmetry.space_group_name_H-M   'P 1'
#
loop_
_entity.id
_entity.type
_entity.pdbx_description
1 polymer ?
#
loop_
_entity_poly.entity_id
_entity_poly.type
_entity_poly.pdbx_seq_one_letter_code
_entity_poly.pdbx_strand_id
1 'polypeptide(L)'
;MSNQGDFNTYIYIPVKCNESIKKRCELCFDVLFKLIEMKHKECYNKSKEKNLLCHNDINKGEIHKHIYYQLYKLNEHIKENNIEKDFKEPLHITISGSLNLKRYMINSFINKIKEELKNQNSFYLFFRNEVDLYKSQKNTKYFCSYTVKEDQQELYLNTLKEKINKILNEFDLKDTHLNRIYHLSLAYTNINLDVLLEKENKKCVEEETFFWPNINELILNKDIKENRLDDLYIYVNCIHIRIGYKLYKIPFKSFDDNLNVSDSYDSYMSSTDE
;
A
#
# COMPACT_ATOMS: atom_id res chain seq x y z
N MET A 1 16.55 -20.74 20.73
CA MET A 1 16.65 -19.27 20.83
C MET A 1 16.29 -18.70 19.47
N SER A 2 15.11 -18.08 19.34
CA SER A 2 14.69 -17.51 18.05
C SER A 2 15.48 -16.22 17.79
N ASN A 3 16.34 -16.25 16.78
CA ASN A 3 17.09 -15.10 16.23
C ASN A 3 16.12 -14.12 15.52
N GLN A 4 15.09 -13.61 16.20
CA GLN A 4 14.30 -12.51 15.64
C GLN A 4 15.08 -11.22 15.84
N GLY A 5 15.39 -10.52 14.75
CA GLY A 5 16.08 -9.23 14.79
C GLY A 5 15.33 -8.17 15.60
N ASP A 6 16.05 -7.18 16.12
CA ASP A 6 15.54 -6.24 17.12
C ASP A 6 14.61 -5.15 16.54
N PHE A 7 14.69 -4.90 15.22
CA PHE A 7 13.99 -3.80 14.57
C PHE A 7 13.16 -4.27 13.39
N ASN A 8 11.85 -4.03 13.48
CA ASN A 8 10.96 -4.13 12.33
C ASN A 8 11.42 -3.16 11.23
N THR A 9 11.65 -3.71 10.05
CA THR A 9 12.19 -3.04 8.88
C THR A 9 11.23 -3.19 7.71
N TYR A 10 11.01 -2.11 6.97
CA TYR A 10 10.03 -2.05 5.89
C TYR A 10 10.54 -1.20 4.73
N ILE A 11 10.44 -1.71 3.50
CA ILE A 11 10.96 -1.03 2.29
C ILE A 11 9.78 -0.72 1.37
N TYR A 12 9.66 0.54 0.98
CA TYR A 12 8.53 1.01 0.18
C TYR A 12 8.89 2.20 -0.71
N ILE A 13 8.10 2.41 -1.76
CA ILE A 13 8.11 3.65 -2.55
C ILE A 13 7.12 4.62 -1.90
N PRO A 14 7.55 5.82 -1.48
CA PRO A 14 6.63 6.83 -0.95
C PRO A 14 5.80 7.45 -2.08
N VAL A 15 4.52 7.70 -1.81
CA VAL A 15 3.62 8.38 -2.75
C VAL A 15 3.25 9.76 -2.22
N LYS A 16 3.50 10.79 -3.04
CA LYS A 16 3.07 12.15 -2.73
C LYS A 16 1.58 12.29 -2.97
N CYS A 17 0.86 12.83 -2.00
CA CYS A 17 -0.56 13.15 -2.15
C CYS A 17 -0.71 14.39 -3.04
N ASN A 18 -1.46 14.23 -4.14
CA ASN A 18 -1.93 15.30 -5.01
C ASN A 18 -3.46 15.19 -5.18
N GLU A 19 -4.05 16.06 -6.00
CA GLU A 19 -5.50 16.08 -6.19
C GLU A 19 -6.04 14.81 -6.85
N SER A 20 -5.30 14.23 -7.81
CA SER A 20 -5.67 12.96 -8.44
C SER A 20 -5.73 11.82 -7.42
N ILE A 21 -4.73 11.72 -6.54
CA ILE A 21 -4.71 10.73 -5.46
C ILE A 21 -5.87 10.92 -4.48
N LYS A 22 -6.24 12.16 -4.13
CA LYS A 22 -7.38 12.41 -3.23
C LYS A 22 -8.70 11.94 -3.85
N LYS A 23 -8.96 12.27 -5.12
CA LYS A 23 -10.16 11.78 -5.84
C LYS A 23 -10.21 10.25 -5.87
N ARG A 24 -9.06 9.61 -6.07
CA ARG A 24 -8.94 8.14 -6.06
C ARG A 24 -9.16 7.57 -4.65
N CYS A 25 -8.74 8.26 -3.59
CA CYS A 25 -9.08 7.91 -2.21
C CYS A 25 -10.59 7.93 -1.97
N GLU A 26 -11.27 9.00 -2.38
CA GLU A 26 -12.73 9.15 -2.25
C GLU A 26 -13.47 8.04 -3.00
N LEU A 27 -13.05 7.73 -4.24
CA LEU A 27 -13.63 6.62 -5.00
C LEU A 27 -13.44 5.27 -4.31
N CYS A 28 -12.26 4.98 -3.77
CA CYS A 28 -12.04 3.77 -2.99
C CYS A 28 -12.90 3.71 -1.72
N PHE A 29 -13.15 4.85 -1.07
CA PHE A 29 -14.05 4.94 0.07
C PHE A 29 -15.48 4.60 -0.33
N ASP A 30 -15.99 5.21 -1.40
CA ASP A 30 -17.34 4.97 -1.91
C ASP A 30 -17.56 3.51 -2.32
N VAL A 31 -16.55 2.89 -2.94
CA VAL A 31 -16.55 1.46 -3.28
C VAL A 31 -16.70 0.61 -2.02
N LEU A 32 -15.89 0.85 -0.99
CA LEU A 32 -16.00 0.10 0.28
C LEU A 32 -17.35 0.31 0.96
N PHE A 33 -17.86 1.54 0.94
CA PHE A 33 -19.17 1.87 1.49
C PHE A 33 -20.27 1.04 0.82
N LYS A 34 -20.25 0.97 -0.51
CA LYS A 34 -21.21 0.18 -1.29
C LYS A 34 -21.09 -1.32 -1.04
N LEU A 35 -19.88 -1.86 -0.95
CA LEU A 35 -19.67 -3.27 -0.60
C LEU A 35 -20.25 -3.60 0.78
N ILE A 36 -20.04 -2.71 1.77
CA ILE A 36 -20.59 -2.91 3.11
C ILE A 36 -22.13 -2.80 3.09
N GLU A 37 -22.71 -1.84 2.35
CA GLU A 37 -24.17 -1.77 2.14
C GLU A 37 -24.72 -3.07 1.54
N MET A 38 -24.06 -3.63 0.52
CA MET A 38 -24.44 -4.90 -0.12
C MET A 38 -24.37 -6.06 0.88
N LYS A 39 -23.30 -6.15 1.67
CA LYS A 39 -23.15 -7.15 2.73
C LYS A 39 -24.29 -7.06 3.77
N HIS A 40 -24.63 -5.85 4.23
CA HIS A 40 -25.69 -5.66 5.21
C HIS A 40 -27.05 -6.13 4.69
N LYS A 41 -27.39 -5.79 3.43
CA LYS A 41 -28.60 -6.27 2.77
C LYS A 41 -28.63 -7.79 2.69
N GLU A 42 -27.47 -8.41 2.45
CA GLU A 42 -27.37 -9.86 2.39
C GLU A 42 -27.60 -10.54 3.75
N CYS A 43 -26.97 -10.03 4.81
CA CYS A 43 -27.19 -10.53 6.16
C CYS A 43 -28.66 -10.40 6.57
N TYR A 44 -29.31 -9.29 6.21
CA TYR A 44 -30.72 -9.04 6.48
C TYR A 44 -31.66 -10.03 5.75
N ASN A 45 -31.40 -10.30 4.47
CA ASN A 45 -32.21 -11.24 3.70
C ASN A 45 -32.12 -12.66 4.31
N LYS A 46 -30.92 -13.10 4.69
CA LYS A 46 -30.72 -14.39 5.38
C LYS A 46 -31.41 -14.46 6.74
N SER A 47 -31.46 -13.36 7.51
CA SER A 47 -32.15 -13.36 8.81
C SER A 47 -33.67 -13.39 8.65
N LYS A 48 -34.20 -12.71 7.61
CA LYS A 48 -35.63 -12.75 7.27
C LYS A 48 -36.08 -14.14 6.84
N GLU A 49 -35.29 -14.85 6.02
CA GLU A 49 -35.54 -16.25 5.67
C GLU A 49 -35.55 -17.17 6.89
N LYS A 50 -34.81 -16.82 7.95
CA LYS A 50 -34.76 -17.54 9.23
C LYS A 50 -35.80 -17.06 10.26
N ASN A 51 -36.78 -16.24 9.86
CA ASN A 51 -37.83 -15.68 10.73
C ASN A 51 -37.30 -14.93 11.99
N LEU A 52 -36.11 -14.33 11.90
CA LEU A 52 -35.59 -13.45 12.96
C LEU A 52 -36.05 -12.02 12.73
N LEU A 53 -36.57 -11.36 13.77
CA LEU A 53 -36.88 -9.92 13.77
C LEU A 53 -35.58 -9.13 13.60
N CYS A 54 -35.41 -8.49 12.44
CA CYS A 54 -34.33 -7.54 12.19
C CYS A 54 -34.90 -6.22 11.69
N HIS A 55 -34.34 -5.11 12.18
CA HIS A 55 -34.62 -3.78 11.67
C HIS A 55 -33.87 -3.55 10.35
N ASN A 56 -34.53 -2.94 9.37
CA ASN A 56 -34.07 -2.81 7.99
C ASN A 56 -33.27 -1.52 7.72
N ASP A 57 -33.11 -0.67 8.73
CA ASP A 57 -32.47 0.63 8.57
C ASP A 57 -30.95 0.46 8.58
N ILE A 58 -30.37 0.50 7.37
CA ILE A 58 -28.92 0.62 7.20
C ILE A 58 -28.51 1.98 7.76
N ASN A 59 -27.97 1.99 8.98
CA ASN A 59 -27.41 3.19 9.57
C ASN A 59 -26.09 3.53 8.84
N LYS A 60 -26.21 4.34 7.78
CA LYS A 60 -25.05 4.81 6.99
C LYS A 60 -23.98 5.44 7.88
N GLY A 61 -24.38 6.13 8.95
CA GLY A 61 -23.46 6.70 9.94
C GLY A 61 -22.60 5.64 10.65
N GLU A 62 -23.17 4.46 10.95
CA GLU A 62 -22.38 3.35 11.52
C GLU A 62 -21.42 2.74 10.49
N ILE A 63 -21.84 2.58 9.22
CA ILE A 63 -20.94 2.06 8.17
C ILE A 63 -19.71 2.98 8.01
N HIS A 64 -19.91 4.31 7.98
CA HIS A 64 -18.81 5.27 7.83
C HIS A 64 -17.74 5.12 8.94
N LYS A 65 -18.12 4.72 10.16
CA LYS A 65 -17.17 4.52 11.27
C LYS A 65 -16.18 3.38 11.03
N HIS A 66 -16.48 2.49 10.09
CA HIS A 66 -15.68 1.30 9.77
C HIS A 66 -14.90 1.42 8.46
N ILE A 67 -14.92 2.57 7.80
CA ILE A 67 -14.16 2.84 6.58
C ILE A 67 -13.16 3.95 6.86
N TYR A 68 -11.94 3.73 6.42
CA TYR A 68 -10.81 4.60 6.74
C TYR A 68 -10.00 4.87 5.49
N TYR A 69 -9.64 6.12 5.26
CA TYR A 69 -8.63 6.48 4.29
C TYR A 69 -7.25 6.01 4.76
N GLN A 70 -6.42 5.51 3.85
CA GLN A 70 -4.99 5.32 4.12
C GLN A 70 -4.28 6.67 4.30
N LEU A 71 -4.77 7.69 3.64
CA LEU A 71 -4.35 9.06 3.85
C LEU A 71 -4.97 9.61 5.14
N TYR A 72 -4.33 9.33 6.29
CA TYR A 72 -4.84 9.63 7.63
C TYR A 72 -5.40 11.04 7.84
N LYS A 73 -4.88 12.06 7.15
CA LYS A 73 -5.36 13.45 7.26
C LYS A 73 -6.83 13.62 6.84
N LEU A 74 -7.36 12.70 6.01
CA LEU A 74 -8.75 12.68 5.57
C LEU A 74 -9.70 12.03 6.59
N ASN A 75 -9.18 11.30 7.58
CA ASN A 75 -10.01 10.65 8.62
C ASN A 75 -10.29 11.62 9.77
N GLU A 76 -11.17 12.59 9.56
CA GLU A 76 -11.44 13.64 10.54
C GLU A 76 -12.03 13.10 11.85
N HIS A 77 -12.86 12.06 11.76
CA HIS A 77 -13.55 11.42 12.88
C HIS A 77 -12.60 10.68 13.84
N ILE A 78 -11.35 10.42 13.44
CA ILE A 78 -10.34 9.76 14.26
C ILE A 78 -9.53 10.78 15.08
N LYS A 79 -9.57 12.07 14.70
CA LYS A 79 -8.76 13.13 15.34
C LYS A 79 -9.17 13.40 16.80
N GLU A 80 -10.37 12.99 17.23
CA GLU A 80 -10.92 13.24 18.57
C GLU A 80 -10.51 12.19 19.62
N ASN A 81 -10.08 11.01 19.19
CA ASN A 81 -9.54 10.01 20.11
C ASN A 81 -8.02 10.12 20.12
N ASN A 82 -7.45 10.44 21.28
CA ASN A 82 -6.01 10.46 21.57
C ASN A 82 -5.34 9.13 21.21
N ILE A 83 -5.08 8.90 19.93
CA ILE A 83 -4.13 7.89 19.50
C ILE A 83 -2.77 8.54 19.76
N GLU A 84 -1.96 7.81 20.53
CA GLU A 84 -0.56 8.07 20.82
C GLU A 84 0.21 8.47 19.55
N LYS A 85 1.48 8.85 19.70
CA LYS A 85 2.41 9.13 18.59
C LYS A 85 2.67 7.92 17.67
N ASP A 86 1.67 7.12 17.34
CA ASP A 86 1.66 6.17 16.26
C ASP A 86 1.97 6.92 14.98
N PHE A 87 3.18 6.68 14.49
CA PHE A 87 3.73 7.31 13.31
C PHE A 87 2.81 7.02 12.12
N LYS A 88 2.12 8.06 11.65
CA LYS A 88 1.27 8.01 10.45
C LYS A 88 2.11 7.61 9.26
N GLU A 89 1.96 6.36 8.81
CA GLU A 89 2.64 5.87 7.62
C GLU A 89 2.15 6.67 6.40
N PRO A 90 3.07 7.15 5.54
CA PRO A 90 2.67 7.83 4.32
C PRO A 90 1.98 6.85 3.37
N LEU A 91 1.23 7.38 2.39
CA LEU A 91 0.82 6.56 1.24
C LEU A 91 2.06 5.98 0.56
N HIS A 92 2.00 4.70 0.20
CA HIS A 92 3.17 3.99 -0.30
C HIS A 92 2.79 2.77 -1.15
N ILE A 93 3.78 2.29 -1.90
CA ILE A 93 3.78 0.97 -2.55
C ILE A 93 4.80 0.11 -1.83
N THR A 94 4.38 -1.04 -1.32
CA THR A 94 5.29 -1.97 -0.63
C THR A 94 6.30 -2.56 -1.62
N ILE A 95 7.59 -2.52 -1.31
CA ILE A 95 8.61 -3.28 -2.05
C ILE A 95 8.91 -4.60 -1.36
N SER A 96 9.26 -4.54 -0.08
CA SER A 96 9.49 -5.70 0.79
C SER A 96 8.56 -5.63 1.99
N GLY A 97 8.06 -6.78 2.44
CA GLY A 97 7.26 -6.87 3.67
C GLY A 97 8.04 -6.53 4.94
N SER A 98 7.44 -6.85 6.09
CA SER A 98 8.07 -6.66 7.40
C SER A 98 9.25 -7.63 7.56
N LEU A 99 10.43 -7.06 7.77
CA LEU A 99 11.69 -7.76 8.02
C LEU A 99 12.15 -7.47 9.45
N ASN A 100 12.96 -8.35 10.05
CA ASN A 100 13.53 -8.10 11.36
C ASN A 100 15.05 -7.96 11.26
N LEU A 101 15.55 -6.74 11.38
CA LEU A 101 16.96 -6.41 11.24
C LEU A 101 17.62 -6.24 12.60
N LYS A 102 18.79 -6.84 12.79
CA LYS A 102 19.58 -6.71 14.03
C LYS A 102 20.26 -5.35 14.09
N ARG A 103 20.38 -4.77 15.29
CA ARG A 103 20.93 -3.41 15.47
C ARG A 103 22.26 -3.17 14.76
N TYR A 104 23.19 -4.12 14.89
CA TYR A 104 24.54 -4.00 14.34
C TYR A 104 24.58 -4.07 12.81
N MET A 105 23.55 -4.62 12.16
CA MET A 105 23.49 -4.76 10.70
C MET A 105 23.00 -3.49 10.01
N ILE A 106 22.32 -2.57 10.73
CA ILE A 106 21.60 -1.42 10.16
C ILE A 106 22.47 -0.60 9.20
N ASN A 107 23.66 -0.19 9.64
CA ASN A 107 24.52 0.68 8.82
C ASN A 107 25.03 -0.04 7.57
N SER A 108 25.47 -1.29 7.71
CA SER A 108 25.92 -2.11 6.59
C SER A 108 24.79 -2.34 5.57
N PHE A 109 23.60 -2.69 6.07
CA PHE A 109 22.41 -2.92 5.27
C PHE A 109 22.02 -1.70 4.43
N ILE A 110 21.92 -0.53 5.08
CA ILE A 110 21.57 0.72 4.38
C ILE A 110 22.64 1.09 3.35
N ASN A 111 23.92 0.94 3.67
CA ASN A 111 25.00 1.26 2.73
C ASN A 111 24.97 0.33 1.51
N LYS A 112 24.75 -0.98 1.72
CA LYS A 112 24.66 -1.94 0.63
C LYS A 112 23.50 -1.64 -0.33
N ILE A 113 22.34 -1.24 0.20
CA ILE A 113 21.21 -0.84 -0.65
C ILE A 113 21.53 0.45 -1.42
N LYS A 114 22.18 1.43 -0.79
CA LYS A 114 22.61 2.65 -1.48
C LYS A 114 23.58 2.35 -2.63
N GLU A 115 24.53 1.43 -2.41
CA GLU A 115 25.50 1.02 -3.43
C GLU A 115 24.80 0.33 -4.61
N GLU A 116 23.95 -0.66 -4.35
CA GLU A 116 23.24 -1.43 -5.38
C GLU A 116 22.27 -0.54 -6.19
N LEU A 117 21.65 0.45 -5.55
CA LEU A 117 20.69 1.37 -6.19
C LEU A 117 21.34 2.67 -6.69
N LYS A 118 22.67 2.83 -6.60
CA LYS A 118 23.38 4.06 -6.99
C LYS A 118 23.08 4.48 -8.43
N ASN A 119 22.85 3.52 -9.32
CA ASN A 119 22.57 3.76 -10.75
C ASN A 119 21.09 3.56 -11.11
N GLN A 120 20.21 3.44 -10.14
CA GLN A 120 18.77 3.37 -10.40
C GLN A 120 18.28 4.74 -10.88
N ASN A 121 17.72 4.80 -12.07
CA ASN A 121 17.07 6.01 -12.58
C ASN A 121 15.67 6.15 -11.98
N SER A 122 15.25 7.39 -11.82
CA SER A 122 13.85 7.73 -11.55
C SER A 122 12.97 7.31 -12.72
N PHE A 123 11.68 7.04 -12.47
CA PHE A 123 10.75 6.60 -13.51
C PHE A 123 9.31 7.02 -13.19
N TYR A 124 8.47 7.02 -14.21
CA TYR A 124 7.02 7.12 -14.03
C TYR A 124 6.43 5.73 -13.90
N LEU A 125 5.56 5.55 -12.92
CA LEU A 125 4.88 4.29 -12.66
C LEU A 125 3.39 4.47 -12.89
N PHE A 126 2.83 3.70 -13.84
CA PHE A 126 1.43 3.76 -14.22
C PHE A 126 0.61 2.65 -13.56
N PHE A 127 -0.63 2.99 -13.22
CA PHE A 127 -1.58 2.09 -12.59
C PHE A 127 -2.70 1.72 -13.56
N ARG A 128 -3.33 0.60 -13.27
CA ARG A 128 -4.64 0.25 -13.81
C ARG A 128 -5.66 1.31 -13.39
N ASN A 129 -6.71 1.46 -14.18
CA ASN A 129 -7.78 2.41 -13.89
C ASN A 129 -8.94 1.79 -13.12
N GLU A 130 -8.89 0.49 -12.86
CA GLU A 130 -9.88 -0.22 -12.07
C GLU A 130 -9.56 -0.13 -10.57
N VAL A 131 -10.61 -0.14 -9.74
CA VAL A 131 -10.44 -0.27 -8.29
C VAL A 131 -10.39 -1.75 -7.97
N ASP A 132 -9.35 -2.17 -7.28
CA ASP A 132 -9.20 -3.55 -6.84
C ASP A 132 -9.41 -3.68 -5.33
N LEU A 133 -9.68 -4.90 -4.87
CA LEU A 133 -9.81 -5.23 -3.46
C LEU A 133 -8.72 -6.21 -3.03
N TYR A 134 -8.07 -5.92 -1.91
CA TYR A 134 -7.04 -6.75 -1.29
C TYR A 134 -7.40 -7.07 0.15
N LYS A 135 -7.22 -8.31 0.59
CA LYS A 135 -7.32 -8.65 2.02
C LYS A 135 -5.95 -8.53 2.68
N SER A 136 -5.91 -8.02 3.91
CA SER A 136 -4.69 -8.05 4.70
C SER A 136 -4.28 -9.48 5.00
N GLN A 137 -2.98 -9.76 5.08
CA GLN A 137 -2.47 -11.10 5.40
C GLN A 137 -2.91 -11.60 6.78
N LYS A 138 -3.16 -10.67 7.70
CA LYS A 138 -3.72 -10.99 9.03
C LYS A 138 -5.23 -11.30 8.95
N ASN A 139 -5.84 -11.24 7.77
CA ASN A 139 -7.26 -11.46 7.50
C ASN A 139 -8.19 -10.54 8.31
N THR A 140 -7.72 -9.36 8.67
CA THR A 140 -8.43 -8.40 9.53
C THR A 140 -8.94 -7.16 8.80
N LYS A 141 -8.44 -6.88 7.59
CA LYS A 141 -8.77 -5.66 6.84
C LYS A 141 -8.92 -5.96 5.37
N TYR A 142 -9.75 -5.17 4.70
CA TYR A 142 -9.85 -5.14 3.24
C TYR A 142 -9.45 -3.76 2.76
N PHE A 143 -8.59 -3.69 1.75
CA PHE A 143 -8.06 -2.47 1.16
C PHE A 143 -8.61 -2.30 -0.25
N CYS A 144 -9.17 -1.13 -0.53
CA CYS A 144 -9.39 -0.69 -1.91
C CYS A 144 -8.15 0.03 -2.41
N SER A 145 -7.70 -0.40 -3.58
CA SER A 145 -6.37 -0.08 -4.10
C SER A 145 -6.40 0.08 -5.61
N TYR A 146 -5.34 0.70 -6.14
CA TYR A 146 -5.04 0.66 -7.58
C TYR A 146 -3.79 -0.17 -7.81
N THR A 147 -3.89 -1.17 -8.67
CA THR A 147 -2.78 -2.05 -9.04
C THR A 147 -1.91 -1.39 -10.11
N VAL A 148 -0.59 -1.54 -9.97
CA VAL A 148 0.37 -1.10 -10.99
C VAL A 148 0.17 -1.94 -12.26
N LYS A 149 0.25 -1.34 -13.46
CA LYS A 149 0.12 -2.11 -14.71
C LYS A 149 1.22 -3.18 -14.80
N GLU A 150 0.89 -4.35 -15.34
CA GLU A 150 1.78 -5.52 -15.35
C GLU A 150 3.12 -5.25 -16.05
N ASP A 151 3.09 -4.61 -17.22
CA ASP A 151 4.27 -4.16 -17.96
C ASP A 151 5.18 -3.23 -17.13
N GLN A 152 4.57 -2.38 -16.30
CA GLN A 152 5.31 -1.47 -15.41
C GLN A 152 5.87 -2.19 -14.18
N GLN A 153 5.17 -3.21 -13.67
CA GLN A 153 5.69 -4.07 -12.60
C GLN A 153 6.92 -4.82 -13.09
N GLU A 154 6.86 -5.45 -14.25
CA GLU A 154 7.97 -6.17 -14.87
C GLU A 154 9.17 -5.26 -15.13
N LEU A 155 8.93 -4.11 -15.77
CA LEU A 155 9.99 -3.21 -16.20
C LEU A 155 10.72 -2.53 -15.03
N TYR A 156 10.00 -2.14 -13.98
CA TYR A 156 10.57 -1.31 -12.91
C TYR A 156 10.61 -2.00 -11.55
N LEU A 157 9.50 -2.59 -11.12
CA LEU A 157 9.36 -3.03 -9.73
C LEU A 157 9.96 -4.40 -9.48
N ASN A 158 9.84 -5.33 -10.43
CA ASN A 158 10.44 -6.65 -10.34
C ASN A 158 11.97 -6.55 -10.37
N THR A 159 12.54 -5.75 -11.27
CA THR A 159 14.00 -5.48 -11.28
C THR A 159 14.47 -4.83 -9.98
N LEU A 160 13.71 -3.87 -9.43
CA LEU A 160 14.04 -3.26 -8.14
C LEU A 160 13.96 -4.28 -6.98
N LYS A 161 12.94 -5.14 -6.99
CA LYS A 161 12.75 -6.21 -6.02
C LYS A 161 13.90 -7.21 -6.05
N GLU A 162 14.34 -7.63 -7.23
CA GLU A 162 15.45 -8.57 -7.39
C GLU A 162 16.75 -8.03 -6.79
N LYS A 163 17.09 -6.76 -7.08
CA LYS A 163 18.23 -6.07 -6.47
C LYS A 163 18.15 -6.05 -4.95
N ILE A 164 16.96 -5.73 -4.40
CA ILE A 164 16.73 -5.72 -2.95
C ILE A 164 16.82 -7.13 -2.37
N ASN A 165 16.20 -8.12 -2.99
CA ASN A 165 16.19 -9.51 -2.53
C ASN A 165 17.60 -10.11 -2.47
N LYS A 166 18.47 -9.77 -3.43
CA LYS A 166 19.89 -10.14 -3.36
C LYS A 166 20.53 -9.68 -2.06
N ILE A 167 20.29 -8.43 -1.67
CA ILE A 167 20.80 -7.87 -0.41
C ILE A 167 20.11 -8.52 0.79
N LEU A 168 18.79 -8.73 0.74
CA LEU A 168 18.09 -9.42 1.83
C LEU A 168 18.73 -10.78 2.11
N ASN A 169 19.02 -11.55 1.06
CA ASN A 169 19.69 -12.85 1.17
C ASN A 169 21.10 -12.75 1.78
N GLU A 170 21.90 -11.73 1.42
CA GLU A 170 23.22 -11.49 2.04
C GLU A 170 23.16 -11.24 3.56
N PHE A 171 22.01 -10.76 4.06
CA PHE A 171 21.76 -10.48 5.47
C PHE A 171 20.92 -11.58 6.17
N ASP A 172 20.71 -12.72 5.51
CA ASP A 172 19.83 -13.80 5.97
C ASP A 172 18.38 -13.34 6.28
N LEU A 173 17.92 -12.30 5.58
CA LEU A 173 16.56 -11.79 5.65
C LEU A 173 15.74 -12.40 4.52
N LYS A 174 14.53 -12.85 4.82
CA LYS A 174 13.59 -13.36 3.83
C LYS A 174 12.40 -12.42 3.74
N ASP A 175 12.14 -11.88 2.55
CA ASP A 175 10.85 -11.28 2.27
C ASP A 175 9.81 -12.40 2.24
N THR A 176 8.80 -12.30 3.08
CA THR A 176 7.72 -13.28 3.19
C THR A 176 6.75 -13.23 2.00
N HIS A 177 7.01 -12.39 0.99
CA HIS A 177 6.09 -12.10 -0.12
C HIS A 177 6.74 -12.27 -1.49
N LEU A 178 6.96 -13.52 -1.86
CA LEU A 178 7.60 -13.89 -3.14
C LEU A 178 6.75 -13.45 -4.35
N ASN A 179 5.43 -13.66 -4.31
CA ASN A 179 4.49 -13.23 -5.35
C ASN A 179 3.72 -12.01 -4.88
N ARG A 180 4.23 -10.81 -5.16
CA ARG A 180 3.61 -9.55 -4.73
C ARG A 180 3.04 -8.83 -5.95
N ILE A 181 1.73 -8.63 -5.96
CA ILE A 181 1.12 -7.61 -6.81
C ILE A 181 1.40 -6.24 -6.20
N TYR A 182 2.05 -5.37 -6.97
CA TYR A 182 2.29 -4.00 -6.55
C TYR A 182 1.03 -3.16 -6.69
N HIS A 183 0.63 -2.55 -5.59
CA HIS A 183 -0.57 -1.74 -5.53
C HIS A 183 -0.41 -0.57 -4.57
N LEU A 184 -1.23 0.46 -4.80
CA LEU A 184 -1.38 1.61 -3.93
C LEU A 184 -2.72 1.51 -3.19
N SER A 185 -2.66 1.17 -1.91
CA SER A 185 -3.84 1.14 -1.03
C SER A 185 -4.27 2.54 -0.64
N LEU A 186 -5.56 2.85 -0.83
CA LEU A 186 -6.08 4.21 -0.64
C LEU A 186 -7.17 4.32 0.43
N ALA A 187 -7.96 3.26 0.62
CA ALA A 187 -8.95 3.15 1.68
C ALA A 187 -9.02 1.72 2.21
N TYR A 188 -9.53 1.53 3.42
CA TYR A 188 -9.72 0.21 4.00
C TYR A 188 -10.90 0.12 4.94
N THR A 189 -11.38 -1.10 5.17
CA THR A 189 -12.37 -1.41 6.19
C THR A 189 -11.91 -2.58 7.04
N ASN A 190 -12.38 -2.63 8.30
CA ASN A 190 -12.25 -3.77 9.20
C ASN A 190 -13.49 -4.69 9.16
N ILE A 191 -14.51 -4.36 8.36
CA ILE A 191 -15.67 -5.23 8.17
C ILE A 191 -15.27 -6.43 7.32
N ASN A 192 -15.59 -7.64 7.79
CA ASN A 192 -15.37 -8.86 7.02
C ASN A 192 -16.29 -8.86 5.77
N LEU A 193 -15.72 -9.01 4.56
CA LEU A 193 -16.45 -9.05 3.30
C LEU A 193 -16.57 -10.46 2.68
N ASP A 194 -16.05 -11.50 3.32
CA ASP A 194 -15.97 -12.87 2.77
C ASP A 194 -17.34 -13.37 2.30
N VAL A 195 -18.36 -13.25 3.16
CA VAL A 195 -19.74 -13.70 2.86
C VAL A 195 -20.32 -13.04 1.60
N LEU A 196 -19.98 -11.78 1.35
CA LEU A 196 -20.41 -11.07 0.15
C LEU A 196 -19.67 -11.60 -1.08
N LEU A 197 -18.34 -11.70 -1.00
CA LEU A 197 -17.48 -12.11 -2.10
C LEU A 197 -17.78 -13.55 -2.55
N GLU A 198 -18.04 -14.45 -1.60
CA GLU A 198 -18.46 -15.83 -1.86
C GLU A 198 -19.79 -15.88 -2.63
N LYS A 199 -20.80 -15.10 -2.20
CA LYS A 199 -22.12 -15.07 -2.85
C LYS A 199 -22.06 -14.56 -4.29
N GLU A 200 -21.31 -13.49 -4.52
CA GLU A 200 -21.15 -12.91 -5.85
C GLU A 200 -20.23 -13.76 -6.75
N ASN A 201 -19.87 -14.98 -6.32
CA ASN A 201 -18.96 -15.90 -7.00
C ASN A 201 -17.62 -15.25 -7.39
N LYS A 202 -17.18 -14.23 -6.64
CA LYS A 202 -15.90 -13.57 -6.88
C LYS A 202 -14.81 -14.41 -6.24
N LYS A 203 -14.19 -15.24 -7.06
CA LYS A 203 -13.00 -15.99 -6.69
C LYS A 203 -11.82 -15.05 -6.51
N CYS A 204 -11.07 -15.31 -5.45
CA CYS A 204 -9.75 -14.75 -5.30
C CYS A 204 -8.88 -15.18 -6.49
N VAL A 205 -8.20 -14.23 -7.13
CA VAL A 205 -7.33 -14.53 -8.28
C VAL A 205 -5.95 -15.00 -7.83
N GLU A 206 -5.50 -14.57 -6.66
CA GLU A 206 -4.23 -14.95 -6.07
C GLU A 206 -4.39 -15.28 -4.58
N GLU A 207 -4.34 -16.58 -4.25
CA GLU A 207 -4.61 -17.07 -2.89
C GLU A 207 -3.64 -16.53 -1.83
N GLU A 208 -2.40 -16.21 -2.20
CA GLU A 208 -1.40 -15.65 -1.28
C GLU A 208 -1.63 -14.17 -0.97
N THR A 209 -2.21 -13.41 -1.91
CA THR A 209 -2.41 -11.95 -1.79
C THR A 209 -3.87 -11.58 -1.53
N PHE A 210 -4.79 -12.55 -1.57
CA PHE A 210 -6.23 -12.36 -1.39
C PHE A 210 -6.75 -11.17 -2.23
N PHE A 211 -6.60 -11.30 -3.54
CA PHE A 211 -6.81 -10.24 -4.52
C PHE A 211 -8.07 -10.47 -5.36
N TRP A 212 -8.88 -9.42 -5.49
CA TRP A 212 -10.02 -9.35 -6.40
C TRP A 212 -9.89 -8.13 -7.32
N PRO A 213 -9.59 -8.33 -8.61
CA PRO A 213 -9.46 -7.23 -9.55
C PRO A 213 -10.83 -6.62 -9.89
N ASN A 214 -10.83 -5.33 -10.25
CA ASN A 214 -12.00 -4.59 -10.75
C ASN A 214 -13.25 -4.79 -9.88
N ILE A 215 -13.10 -4.63 -8.55
CA ILE A 215 -14.17 -4.88 -7.58
C ILE A 215 -15.37 -3.95 -7.80
N ASN A 216 -15.14 -2.80 -8.43
CA ASN A 216 -16.19 -1.88 -8.85
C ASN A 216 -17.18 -2.52 -9.84
N GLU A 217 -16.83 -3.56 -10.61
CA GLU A 217 -17.80 -4.29 -11.45
C GLU A 217 -19.00 -4.85 -10.65
N LEU A 218 -18.78 -5.26 -9.40
CA LEU A 218 -19.86 -5.72 -8.51
C LEU A 218 -20.89 -4.63 -8.23
N ILE A 219 -20.47 -3.36 -8.32
CA ILE A 219 -21.25 -2.20 -7.95
C ILE A 219 -21.78 -1.46 -9.19
N LEU A 220 -21.04 -1.53 -10.31
CA LEU A 220 -21.29 -0.79 -11.55
C LEU A 220 -22.60 -1.16 -12.26
N ASN A 221 -23.27 -2.23 -11.86
CA ASN A 221 -24.64 -2.47 -12.31
C ASN A 221 -25.68 -1.52 -11.71
N LYS A 222 -25.34 -0.62 -10.77
CA LYS A 222 -26.38 0.24 -10.14
C LYS A 222 -26.13 1.74 -9.99
N ASP A 223 -24.99 2.29 -9.58
CA ASP A 223 -24.98 3.74 -9.23
C ASP A 223 -23.62 4.47 -9.20
N ILE A 224 -22.49 3.83 -9.51
CA ILE A 224 -21.21 4.56 -9.55
C ILE A 224 -21.14 5.28 -10.88
N LYS A 225 -21.26 6.62 -10.86
CA LYS A 225 -20.96 7.46 -12.03
C LYS A 225 -19.60 7.02 -12.57
N GLU A 226 -19.55 6.55 -13.81
CA GLU A 226 -18.31 6.41 -14.58
C GLU A 226 -17.68 7.80 -14.73
N ASN A 227 -17.05 8.29 -13.67
CA ASN A 227 -16.08 9.36 -13.79
C ASN A 227 -14.90 8.71 -14.50
N ARG A 228 -14.79 8.93 -15.82
CA ARG A 228 -13.55 8.67 -16.56
C ARG A 228 -12.47 9.53 -15.92
N LEU A 229 -11.80 8.97 -14.91
CA LEU A 229 -10.65 9.58 -14.28
C LEU A 229 -9.48 9.46 -15.25
N ASP A 230 -8.64 10.49 -15.28
CA ASP A 230 -7.37 10.43 -16.00
C ASP A 230 -6.52 9.25 -15.50
N ASP A 231 -5.59 8.81 -16.33
CA ASP A 231 -4.63 7.77 -15.97
C ASP A 231 -3.92 8.10 -14.66
N LEU A 232 -3.93 7.15 -13.73
CA LEU A 232 -3.19 7.29 -12.49
C LEU A 232 -1.74 6.89 -12.72
N TYR A 233 -0.83 7.81 -12.38
CA TYR A 233 0.60 7.55 -12.37
C TYR A 233 1.30 8.34 -11.27
N ILE A 234 2.50 7.90 -10.90
CA ILE A 234 3.38 8.61 -9.95
C ILE A 234 4.78 8.73 -10.53
N TYR A 235 5.50 9.78 -10.13
CA TYR A 235 6.94 9.88 -10.37
C TYR A 235 7.70 9.27 -9.19
N VAL A 236 8.44 8.19 -9.46
CA VAL A 236 9.25 7.47 -8.48
C VAL A 236 10.68 7.95 -8.59
N ASN A 237 11.16 8.62 -7.54
CA ASN A 237 12.51 9.16 -7.49
C ASN A 237 13.30 8.72 -6.24
N CYS A 238 12.73 7.84 -5.42
CA CYS A 238 13.40 7.25 -4.27
C CYS A 238 12.66 6.02 -3.76
N ILE A 239 13.35 5.24 -2.92
CA ILE A 239 12.72 4.35 -1.96
C ILE A 239 12.96 4.85 -0.54
N HIS A 240 12.07 4.44 0.35
CA HIS A 240 12.17 4.62 1.78
C HIS A 240 12.42 3.27 2.45
N ILE A 241 13.33 3.27 3.42
CA ILE A 241 13.58 2.13 4.31
C ILE A 241 13.30 2.62 5.72
N ARG A 242 12.29 2.05 6.34
CA ARG A 242 11.97 2.30 7.74
C ARG A 242 12.59 1.21 8.58
N ILE A 243 13.28 1.59 9.66
CA ILE A 243 13.88 0.67 10.64
C ILE A 243 13.48 1.18 12.03
N GLY A 244 12.49 0.52 12.65
CA GLY A 244 11.81 1.04 13.84
C GLY A 244 11.22 2.43 13.61
N TYR A 245 11.73 3.43 14.34
CA TYR A 245 11.33 4.83 14.21
C TYR A 245 12.18 5.65 13.24
N LYS A 246 13.31 5.09 12.75
CA LYS A 246 14.19 5.79 11.82
C LYS A 246 13.74 5.57 10.38
N LEU A 247 13.82 6.62 9.58
CA LEU A 247 13.52 6.61 8.17
C LEU A 247 14.78 6.94 7.37
N TYR A 248 15.17 6.04 6.48
CA TYR A 248 16.25 6.22 5.52
C TYR A 248 15.65 6.44 4.13
N LYS A 249 16.09 7.47 3.44
CA LYS A 249 15.65 7.78 2.08
C LYS A 249 16.81 7.50 1.13
N ILE A 250 16.56 6.69 0.10
CA ILE A 250 17.56 6.34 -0.91
C ILE A 250 17.06 6.93 -2.24
N PRO A 251 17.63 8.08 -2.68
CA PRO A 251 17.23 8.72 -3.92
C PRO A 251 17.69 7.90 -5.13
N PHE A 252 16.92 8.00 -6.21
CA PHE A 252 17.28 7.56 -7.54
C PHE A 252 17.86 8.74 -8.32
N LYS A 253 18.62 8.45 -9.37
CA LYS A 253 19.16 9.49 -10.25
C LYS A 253 18.02 10.23 -10.94
N SER A 254 18.09 11.56 -10.97
CA SER A 254 17.22 12.35 -11.84
C SER A 254 17.61 12.12 -13.29
N PHE A 255 16.67 12.26 -14.22
CA PHE A 255 17.00 12.30 -15.64
C PHE A 255 17.96 13.47 -15.97
N ASP A 256 17.88 14.57 -15.21
CA ASP A 256 18.70 15.77 -15.39
C ASP A 256 20.14 15.63 -14.87
N ASP A 257 20.42 14.66 -13.99
CA ASP A 257 21.76 14.47 -13.41
C ASP A 257 22.76 13.95 -14.46
N ASN A 258 22.27 13.37 -15.56
CA ASN A 258 23.11 12.86 -16.65
C ASN A 258 23.54 13.96 -17.65
N LEU A 259 23.00 15.18 -17.54
CA LEU A 259 23.40 16.32 -18.37
C LEU A 259 24.47 17.21 -17.72
N ASN A 260 24.77 17.00 -16.43
CA ASN A 260 25.75 17.79 -15.67
C ASN A 260 26.79 16.90 -14.99
N VAL A 261 27.51 16.08 -15.77
CA VAL A 261 28.81 15.53 -15.33
C VAL A 261 29.91 16.22 -16.14
N SER A 262 30.06 17.52 -15.87
CA SER A 262 31.36 18.21 -15.91
C SER A 262 31.89 18.18 -14.48
N ASP A 263 33.12 17.75 -14.33
CA ASP A 263 33.83 17.49 -13.08
C ASP A 263 33.69 18.58 -12.02
N SER A 264 33.38 18.17 -10.79
CA SER A 264 34.08 18.66 -9.60
C SER A 264 33.82 17.70 -8.43
N TYR A 265 34.78 16.81 -8.23
CA TYR A 265 35.03 16.23 -6.91
C TYR A 265 35.33 17.39 -5.96
N ASP A 266 34.51 17.61 -4.95
CA ASP A 266 34.98 18.21 -3.72
C ASP A 266 34.45 17.43 -2.51
N SER A 267 35.41 16.73 -1.93
CA SER A 267 35.41 16.13 -0.62
C SER A 267 35.27 17.21 0.46
N TYR A 268 34.31 17.08 1.36
CA TYR A 268 34.49 17.60 2.72
C TYR A 268 33.98 16.59 3.75
N MET A 269 34.96 15.90 4.35
CA MET A 269 34.90 15.27 5.66
C MET A 269 35.82 16.06 6.59
N SER A 270 35.27 16.59 7.68
CA SER A 270 35.91 16.83 8.99
C SER A 270 34.80 17.41 9.89
N SER A 271 34.26 16.76 10.95
CA SER A 271 34.83 16.56 12.30
C SER A 271 35.43 17.86 12.85
N THR A 272 35.06 18.42 14.01
CA THR A 272 34.99 17.86 15.37
C THR A 272 34.32 18.88 16.31
N ASP A 273 33.72 18.37 17.38
CA ASP A 273 33.72 18.85 18.78
C ASP A 273 33.63 20.36 19.08
N GLU A 274 32.50 20.77 19.68
CA GLU A 274 32.39 21.32 21.06
C GLU A 274 30.97 21.08 21.60
#